data_AF-A0A7X2SYZ2-F1
#
_entry.id   AF-A0A7X2SYZ2-F1
#
_cell.length_a   1.000
_cell.length_b   1.000
_cell.length_c   1.000
_cell.angle_alpha   90.00
_cell.angle_beta   90.00
_cell.angle_gamma   90.00
#
_symmetry.space_group_name_H-M   'P 1'
#
loop_
_entity.id
_entity.type
_entity.pdbx_description
1 polymer ?
#
loop_
_entity_poly.entity_id
_entity_poly.type
_entity_poly.pdbx_seq_one_letter_code
_entity_poly.pdbx_strand_id
1 'polypeptide(L)'
;PALPPRISAAAHQELTKLGVRVLTQTMVTSAERNGLNTKGGEFIEADLMVWAAGIKAPDFLKEIGGLETNRINQLVVKETLQTTLDDDIYAIGDCASCALPGGGFVPPRAQSAHQMASRAMENI
;
A
#
# COMPACT_ATOMS: atom_id res chain seq x y z
N PRO A 1 13.02 -1.72 6.02
CA PRO A 1 11.79 -1.61 6.84
C PRO A 1 11.58 -0.16 7.28
N ALA A 2 10.33 0.30 7.39
CA ALA A 2 10.02 1.71 7.68
C ALA A 2 10.26 2.13 9.16
N LEU A 3 10.45 1.17 10.06
CA LEU A 3 10.66 1.40 11.49
C LEU A 3 12.05 0.91 11.94
N PRO A 4 12.64 1.53 12.99
CA PRO A 4 13.93 1.10 13.54
C PRO A 4 13.88 -0.34 14.06
N PRO A 5 15.00 -1.10 13.97
CA PRO A 5 15.07 -2.50 14.41
C PRO A 5 14.61 -2.72 15.86
N ARG A 6 14.89 -1.77 16.75
CA ARG A 6 14.47 -1.81 18.15
C ARG A 6 12.94 -1.90 18.30
N ILE A 7 12.20 -1.17 17.49
CA ILE A 7 10.72 -1.13 17.56
C ILE A 7 10.14 -2.43 17.01
N SER A 8 10.64 -2.92 15.87
CA SER A 8 10.19 -4.20 15.31
C SER A 8 10.51 -5.38 16.23
N ALA A 9 11.67 -5.38 16.89
CA ALA A 9 12.05 -6.43 17.84
C ALA A 9 11.13 -6.46 19.07
N ALA A 10 10.81 -5.29 19.63
CA ALA A 10 9.86 -5.20 20.74
C ALA A 10 8.47 -5.72 20.35
N ALA A 11 7.96 -5.33 19.17
CA ALA A 11 6.67 -5.81 18.67
C ALA A 11 6.67 -7.34 18.46
N HIS A 12 7.73 -7.89 17.86
CA HIS A 12 7.89 -9.32 17.68
C HIS A 12 7.88 -10.08 19.03
N GLN A 13 8.62 -9.58 20.01
CA GLN A 13 8.67 -10.19 21.34
C GLN A 13 7.29 -10.21 22.02
N GLU A 14 6.54 -9.11 21.96
CA GLU A 14 5.20 -9.04 22.56
C GLU A 14 4.21 -9.96 21.85
N LEU A 15 4.22 -10.02 20.51
CA LEU A 15 3.38 -10.95 19.76
C LEU A 15 3.69 -12.41 20.14
N THR A 16 4.96 -12.78 20.22
CA THR A 16 5.37 -14.14 20.62
C THR A 16 4.93 -14.46 22.05
N LYS A 17 5.01 -13.52 23.00
CA LYS A 17 4.50 -13.71 24.37
C LYS A 17 2.99 -13.96 24.41
N LEU A 18 2.24 -13.36 23.48
CA LEU A 18 0.79 -13.58 23.31
C LEU A 18 0.47 -14.91 22.60
N GLY A 19 1.48 -15.72 22.27
CA GLY A 19 1.30 -17.00 21.57
C GLY A 19 1.20 -16.88 20.05
N VAL A 20 1.46 -15.71 19.48
CA VAL A 20 1.43 -15.52 18.02
C VAL A 20 2.69 -16.11 17.40
N ARG A 21 2.52 -17.04 16.46
CA ARG A 21 3.61 -17.58 15.64
C ARG A 21 3.98 -16.59 14.53
N VAL A 22 5.05 -15.82 14.72
CA VAL A 22 5.49 -14.81 13.75
C VAL A 22 6.49 -15.41 12.74
N LEU A 23 6.05 -15.59 11.50
CA LEU A 23 6.87 -16.13 10.41
C LEU A 23 7.37 -15.01 9.49
N THR A 24 8.58 -14.51 9.73
CA THR A 24 9.23 -13.53 8.85
C THR A 24 9.98 -14.22 7.71
N GLN A 25 10.22 -13.51 6.61
CA GLN A 25 10.85 -14.08 5.40
C GLN A 25 10.06 -15.22 4.75
N THR A 26 8.81 -15.42 5.17
CA THR A 26 7.88 -16.41 4.63
C THR A 26 6.94 -15.73 3.63
N MET A 27 7.27 -15.84 2.35
CA MET A 27 6.44 -15.30 1.28
C MET A 27 5.27 -16.25 0.98
N VAL A 28 4.04 -15.75 1.13
CA VAL A 28 2.82 -16.44 0.68
C VAL A 28 2.74 -16.38 -0.84
N THR A 29 2.46 -17.51 -1.49
CA THR A 29 2.36 -17.63 -2.96
C THR A 29 0.92 -17.85 -3.43
N SER A 30 0.09 -18.51 -2.63
CA SER A 30 -1.34 -18.66 -2.89
C SER A 30 -2.12 -18.87 -1.60
N ALA A 31 -3.42 -18.57 -1.65
CA ALA A 31 -4.37 -18.88 -0.60
C ALA A 31 -5.37 -19.92 -1.11
N GLU A 32 -5.60 -20.94 -0.31
CA GLU A 32 -6.59 -22.00 -0.53
C GLU A 32 -7.68 -21.90 0.53
N ARG A 33 -8.74 -22.71 0.42
CA ARG A 33 -9.87 -22.67 1.35
C ARG A 33 -9.46 -22.89 2.82
N ASN A 34 -8.43 -23.72 3.04
CA ASN A 34 -8.02 -24.22 4.34
C ASN A 34 -6.60 -23.77 4.75
N GLY A 35 -5.98 -22.83 4.02
CA GLY A 35 -4.63 -22.39 4.36
C GLY A 35 -3.88 -21.60 3.29
N LEU A 36 -2.61 -21.35 3.57
CA LEU A 36 -1.71 -20.56 2.74
C LEU A 36 -0.53 -21.40 2.28
N ASN A 37 -0.23 -21.36 0.99
CA ASN A 37 1.01 -21.91 0.46
C ASN A 37 2.12 -20.87 0.56
N THR A 38 3.31 -21.32 0.94
CA THR A 38 4.50 -20.47 1.01
C THR A 38 5.48 -20.81 -0.10
N LYS A 39 6.33 -19.85 -0.47
CA LYS A 39 7.41 -20.06 -1.45
C LYS A 39 8.43 -21.13 -0.99
N GLY A 40 8.53 -21.35 0.32
CA GLY A 40 9.39 -22.39 0.90
C GLY A 40 8.81 -23.81 0.82
N GLY A 41 7.59 -23.98 0.28
CA GLY A 41 6.90 -25.27 0.19
C GLY A 41 6.12 -25.66 1.44
N GLU A 42 6.13 -24.85 2.50
CA GLU A 42 5.27 -25.05 3.68
C GLU A 42 3.82 -24.68 3.33
N PHE A 43 2.88 -25.52 3.78
CA PHE A 43 1.45 -25.22 3.83
C PHE A 43 1.07 -24.83 5.26
N ILE A 44 0.50 -23.63 5.43
CA ILE A 44 0.04 -23.11 6.72
C ILE A 44 -1.46 -23.29 6.80
N GLU A 45 -1.91 -24.28 7.58
CA GLU A 45 -3.34 -24.51 7.83
C GLU A 45 -3.98 -23.34 8.59
N ALA A 46 -5.16 -22.90 8.14
CA ALA A 46 -5.93 -21.84 8.78
C ALA A 46 -7.42 -21.90 8.40
N ASP A 47 -8.30 -21.78 9.39
CA ASP A 47 -9.75 -21.62 9.17
C ASP A 47 -10.14 -20.19 8.80
N LEU A 48 -9.34 -19.20 9.24
CA LEU A 48 -9.54 -17.78 8.97
C LEU A 48 -8.23 -17.16 8.46
N MET A 49 -8.30 -16.54 7.29
CA MET A 49 -7.18 -15.84 6.67
C MET A 49 -7.53 -14.36 6.49
N VAL A 50 -6.66 -13.47 6.98
CA VAL A 50 -6.79 -12.02 6.87
C VAL A 50 -5.59 -11.48 6.10
N TRP A 51 -5.82 -10.72 5.03
CA TRP A 51 -4.76 -10.15 4.20
C TRP A 51 -4.51 -8.68 4.53
N ALA A 52 -3.30 -8.38 5.00
CA ALA A 52 -2.86 -7.02 5.31
C ALA A 52 -1.47 -6.69 4.70
N ALA A 53 -1.03 -7.45 3.70
CA ALA A 53 0.33 -7.36 3.15
C ALA A 53 0.49 -6.36 1.99
N GLY A 54 -0.57 -5.66 1.59
CA GLY A 54 -0.51 -4.60 0.59
C GLY A 54 -1.88 -4.14 0.12
N ILE A 55 -1.93 -2.96 -0.47
CA ILE A 55 -3.12 -2.39 -1.09
C ILE A 55 -2.91 -2.20 -2.59
N LYS A 56 -4.01 -2.12 -3.33
CA LYS A 56 -4.07 -1.77 -4.75
C LYS A 56 -5.25 -0.84 -4.96
N ALA A 57 -5.11 0.19 -5.78
CA ALA A 57 -6.25 1.02 -6.15
C ALA A 57 -7.24 0.20 -7.00
N PRO A 58 -8.54 0.55 -7.02
CA PRO A 58 -9.56 -0.18 -7.76
C PRO A 58 -9.20 -0.44 -9.23
N ASP A 59 -9.62 -1.58 -9.77
CA ASP A 59 -9.25 -2.00 -11.14
C ASP A 59 -9.73 -1.05 -12.23
N PHE A 60 -10.87 -0.38 -12.04
CA PHE A 60 -11.41 0.56 -13.01
C PHE A 60 -10.56 1.82 -13.19
N LEU A 61 -9.68 2.14 -12.24
CA LEU A 61 -8.79 3.31 -12.36
C LEU A 61 -7.70 3.08 -13.39
N LYS A 62 -7.35 1.82 -13.68
CA LYS A 62 -6.29 1.51 -14.63
C LYS A 62 -6.63 2.12 -16.00
N GLU A 63 -5.77 3.04 -16.45
CA GLU A 63 -5.91 3.75 -17.74
C GLU A 63 -7.28 4.45 -17.92
N ILE A 64 -7.93 4.82 -16.80
CA ILE A 64 -9.24 5.46 -16.82
C ILE A 64 -9.19 6.75 -17.64
N GLY A 65 -10.01 6.85 -18.68
CA GLY A 65 -10.04 8.03 -19.55
C GLY A 65 -8.71 8.34 -20.26
N GLY A 66 -7.79 7.37 -20.36
CA GLY A 66 -6.45 7.59 -20.92
C GLY A 66 -5.45 8.21 -19.96
N LEU A 67 -5.79 8.36 -18.67
CA LEU A 67 -4.90 8.89 -17.64
C LEU A 67 -3.80 7.89 -17.28
N GLU A 68 -2.64 8.42 -16.90
CA GLU A 68 -1.49 7.60 -16.51
C GLU A 68 -1.72 6.93 -15.15
N THR A 69 -1.51 5.61 -15.07
CA THR A 69 -1.54 4.85 -13.82
C THR A 69 -0.30 4.02 -13.59
N ASN A 70 0.08 3.83 -12.33
CA ASN A 70 1.16 2.92 -11.95
C ASN A 70 0.68 1.45 -11.87
N ARG A 71 1.62 0.53 -11.56
CA ARG A 71 1.35 -0.92 -11.48
C ARG A 71 0.29 -1.36 -10.45
N ILE A 72 -0.05 -0.51 -9.49
CA ILE A 72 -1.10 -0.74 -8.49
C ILE A 72 -2.33 0.14 -8.73
N ASN A 73 -2.52 0.61 -9.97
CA ASN A 73 -3.65 1.38 -10.49
C ASN A 73 -3.82 2.78 -9.87
N GLN A 74 -2.79 3.34 -9.23
CA GLN A 74 -2.85 4.71 -8.76
C GLN A 74 -2.57 5.68 -9.92
N LEU A 75 -3.35 6.76 -10.00
CA LEU A 75 -3.15 7.85 -10.95
C LEU A 75 -1.83 8.56 -10.65
N VAL A 76 -0.99 8.72 -11.66
CA VAL A 76 0.28 9.46 -11.52
C VAL A 76 -0.04 10.94 -11.50
N VAL A 77 0.44 11.63 -10.47
CA VAL A 77 0.16 13.05 -10.25
C VAL A 77 1.45 13.88 -10.14
N LYS A 78 1.33 15.15 -10.52
CA LYS A 78 2.32 16.20 -10.27
C LYS A 78 2.35 16.57 -8.78
N GLU A 79 3.34 17.35 -8.36
CA GLU A 79 3.42 17.86 -6.97
C GLU A 79 2.24 18.76 -6.58
N THR A 80 1.51 19.27 -7.57
CA THR A 80 0.27 20.04 -7.44
C THR A 80 -0.99 19.18 -7.34
N LEU A 81 -0.85 17.86 -7.42
CA LEU A 81 -1.90 16.82 -7.34
C LEU A 81 -2.82 16.70 -8.56
N GLN A 82 -2.52 17.46 -9.61
CA GLN A 82 -3.09 17.25 -10.94
C GLN A 82 -2.50 16.00 -11.57
N THR A 83 -3.27 15.31 -12.40
CA THR A 83 -2.74 14.19 -13.18
C THR A 83 -1.64 14.65 -14.13
N THR A 84 -0.81 13.73 -14.59
CA THR A 84 0.29 14.07 -15.52
C THR A 84 -0.20 14.42 -16.92
N LEU A 85 -1.40 13.96 -17.30
CA LEU A 85 -1.94 14.08 -18.67
C LEU A 85 -3.13 15.05 -18.80
N ASP A 86 -3.75 15.46 -17.69
CA ASP A 86 -4.86 16.42 -17.66
C ASP A 86 -4.75 17.31 -16.41
N ASP A 87 -4.65 18.62 -16.64
CA ASP A 87 -4.48 19.64 -15.59
C ASP A 87 -5.78 20.03 -14.87
N ASP A 88 -6.94 19.62 -15.39
CA ASP A 88 -8.25 19.84 -14.77
C ASP A 88 -8.66 18.66 -13.86
N ILE A 89 -7.91 17.56 -13.90
CA ILE A 89 -8.18 16.35 -13.11
C ILE A 89 -7.17 16.23 -11.97
N TYR A 90 -7.68 16.13 -10.74
CA TYR A 90 -6.89 15.97 -9.53
C TYR A 90 -7.13 14.58 -8.92
N ALA A 91 -6.09 14.00 -8.33
CA ALA A 91 -6.20 12.76 -7.56
C ALA A 91 -5.51 12.91 -6.20
N ILE A 92 -6.16 12.41 -5.15
CA ILE A 92 -5.67 12.49 -3.76
C ILE A 92 -5.87 11.16 -3.02
N GLY A 93 -5.16 11.00 -1.90
CA GLY A 93 -5.26 9.81 -1.07
C GLY A 93 -4.74 8.56 -1.76
N ASP A 94 -5.34 7.40 -1.46
CA ASP A 94 -4.81 6.10 -1.87
C ASP A 94 -4.85 5.85 -3.39
N CYS A 95 -5.66 6.61 -4.15
CA CYS A 95 -5.68 6.54 -5.61
C CYS A 95 -4.58 7.37 -6.29
N ALA A 96 -3.83 8.19 -5.54
CA ALA A 96 -2.80 9.06 -6.09
C ALA A 96 -1.39 8.50 -5.89
N SER A 97 -0.61 8.50 -6.95
CA SER A 97 0.81 8.19 -6.97
C SER A 97 1.62 9.48 -7.00
N CYS A 98 1.74 10.14 -5.85
CA CYS A 98 2.50 11.38 -5.70
C CYS A 98 3.98 11.08 -5.41
N ALA A 99 4.88 11.49 -6.30
CA ALA A 99 6.32 11.35 -6.09
C ALA A 99 6.80 12.28 -4.97
N LEU A 100 7.83 11.86 -4.23
CA LEU A 100 8.52 12.70 -3.25
C LEU A 100 9.81 13.30 -3.85
N PRO A 101 10.16 14.55 -3.52
CA PRO A 101 11.48 15.10 -3.83
C PRO A 101 12.57 14.23 -3.17
N GLY A 102 13.46 13.65 -3.99
CA GLY A 102 14.48 12.70 -3.53
C GLY A 102 14.15 11.22 -3.76
N GLY A 103 12.99 10.92 -4.37
CA GLY A 103 12.62 9.59 -4.83
C GLY A 103 11.63 8.87 -3.92
N GLY A 104 10.96 7.86 -4.50
CA GLY A 104 9.84 7.18 -3.86
C GLY A 104 8.53 7.94 -3.99
N PHE A 105 7.51 7.46 -3.26
CA PHE A 105 6.14 7.98 -3.32
C PHE A 105 5.61 8.25 -1.93
N VAL A 106 4.70 9.21 -1.83
CA VAL A 106 3.95 9.47 -0.60
C VAL A 106 3.20 8.19 -0.21
N PRO A 107 3.37 7.68 1.03
CA PRO A 107 2.70 6.44 1.43
C PRO A 107 1.19 6.65 1.55
N PRO A 108 0.36 5.64 1.20
CA PRO A 108 -1.08 5.69 1.34
C PRO A 108 -1.46 5.67 2.83
N ARG A 109 -1.77 6.85 3.36
CA ARG A 109 -2.10 7.08 4.77
C ARG A 109 -3.17 8.16 4.87
N ALA A 110 -4.06 8.03 5.86
CA ALA A 110 -5.06 9.05 6.16
C ALA A 110 -4.44 10.45 6.36
N GLN A 111 -3.28 10.54 7.03
CA GLN A 111 -2.55 11.79 7.21
C GLN A 111 -2.13 12.42 5.86
N SER A 112 -1.60 11.61 4.94
CA SER A 112 -1.21 12.05 3.61
C SER A 112 -2.41 12.48 2.78
N ALA A 113 -3.51 11.72 2.83
CA ALA A 113 -4.76 12.08 2.16
C ALA A 113 -5.30 13.43 2.64
N HIS A 114 -5.24 13.71 3.95
CA HIS A 114 -5.67 15.00 4.50
C HIS A 114 -4.79 16.16 4.01
N GLN A 115 -3.46 15.99 3.99
CA GLN A 115 -2.55 17.00 3.45
C GLN A 115 -2.77 17.24 1.95
N MET A 116 -3.03 16.16 1.20
CA MET A 116 -3.35 16.25 -0.22
C MET A 116 -4.66 17.00 -0.45
N ALA A 117 -5.68 16.81 0.39
CA ALA A 117 -6.93 17.56 0.29
C ALA A 117 -6.71 19.07 0.45
N SER A 118 -5.96 19.50 1.47
CA SER A 118 -5.60 20.91 1.66
C SER A 118 -4.82 21.46 0.47
N ARG A 119 -3.87 20.69 -0.04
CA ARG A 119 -3.03 21.09 -1.18
C ARG A 119 -3.81 21.19 -2.49
N ALA A 120 -4.73 20.26 -2.75
CA ALA A 120 -5.59 20.31 -3.92
C ALA A 120 -6.50 21.55 -3.86
N MET A 121 -7.07 21.86 -2.69
CA MET A 121 -7.90 23.05 -2.48
C MET A 121 -7.16 24.35 -2.78
N GLU A 122 -5.86 24.45 -2.46
CA GLU A 122 -5.05 25.63 -2.82
C GLU A 122 -4.81 25.80 -4.33
N ASN A 123 -4.95 24.71 -5.09
CA ASN A 123 -4.64 24.65 -6.51
C ASN A 123 -5.91 24.58 -7.40
N ILE A 124 -7.11 24.65 -6.83
CA ILE A 124 -8.40 24.71 -7.54
C ILE A 124 -8.85 26.17 -7.68
#